data_AF-A0A3N0W031-F1
#
_entry.id   AF-A0A3N0W031-F1
#
_cell.length_a   1.000
_cell.length_b   1.000
_cell.length_c   1.000
_cell.angle_alpha   90.00
_cell.angle_beta   90.00
_cell.angle_gamma   90.00
#
_symmetry.space_group_name_H-M   'P 1'
#
loop_
_entity.id
_entity.type
_entity.pdbx_description
1 polymer ?
#
loop_
_entity_poly.entity_id
_entity_poly.type
_entity_poly.pdbx_seq_one_letter_code
_entity_poly.pdbx_strand_id
1 'polypeptide(L)'
;MKAKDFGIQYKSNNEGHFDLEINVKKDASGRIVSGLVLGPTLEQNIACILIAEPGDFKENLSLGVGIRSALLDEDLLPYRHQIREQFSRDGLYVSSLDFYDISKFKINAAYED
;
A
#
# COMPACT_ATOMS: atom_id res chain seq x y z
N MET A 1 3.73 18.84 1.14
CA MET A 1 2.71 18.09 1.93
C MET A 1 3.51 17.11 2.78
N LYS A 2 3.25 16.90 4.09
CA LYS A 2 4.10 15.95 4.84
C LYS A 2 4.01 14.58 4.15
N ALA A 3 5.16 13.98 3.83
CA ALA A 3 5.24 12.68 3.19
C ALA A 3 4.38 11.66 3.98
N LYS A 4 3.58 10.85 3.27
CA LYS A 4 2.75 9.79 3.84
C LYS A 4 3.55 8.51 4.09
N ASP A 5 4.86 8.64 4.23
CA ASP A 5 5.83 7.56 4.32
C ASP A 5 6.09 7.09 5.74
N PHE A 6 5.41 7.65 6.75
CA PHE A 6 5.49 7.22 8.14
C PHE A 6 4.11 7.09 8.79
N GLY A 7 3.82 5.95 9.42
CA GLY A 7 2.51 5.68 10.01
C GLY A 7 2.38 4.32 10.68
N ILE A 8 1.14 3.91 10.93
CA ILE A 8 0.79 2.66 11.61
C ILE A 8 1.20 1.45 10.76
N GLN A 9 1.86 0.50 11.39
CA GLN A 9 2.37 -0.70 10.73
C GLN A 9 1.34 -1.83 10.70
N TYR A 10 1.36 -2.60 9.63
CA TYR A 10 0.64 -3.86 9.47
C TYR A 10 1.64 -5.02 9.40
N LYS A 11 1.27 -6.15 9.97
CA LYS A 11 2.00 -7.41 9.85
C LYS A 11 1.16 -8.43 9.10
N SER A 12 1.79 -9.25 8.27
CA SER A 12 1.13 -10.42 7.71
C SER A 12 0.99 -11.50 8.79
N ASN A 13 -0.17 -12.15 8.85
CA ASN A 13 -0.37 -13.35 9.64
C ASN A 13 -0.09 -14.61 8.79
N ASN A 14 -0.08 -15.79 9.42
CA ASN A 14 0.19 -17.06 8.74
C ASN A 14 -0.87 -17.47 7.71
N GLU A 15 -1.99 -16.75 7.65
CA GLU A 15 -3.13 -16.99 6.75
C GLU A 15 -3.12 -16.02 5.55
N GLY A 16 -2.10 -15.17 5.43
CA GLY A 16 -1.96 -14.22 4.34
C GLY A 16 -2.81 -12.95 4.49
N HIS A 17 -3.42 -12.75 5.66
CA HIS A 17 -4.10 -11.49 5.99
C HIS A 17 -3.11 -10.50 6.61
N PHE A 18 -3.35 -9.20 6.37
CA PHE A 18 -2.64 -8.14 7.06
C PHE A 18 -3.46 -7.69 8.27
N ASP A 19 -2.81 -7.63 9.43
CA ASP A 19 -3.39 -7.15 10.68
C ASP A 19 -2.50 -6.06 11.28
N LEU A 20 -3.04 -5.25 12.19
CA LEU A 20 -2.28 -4.23 12.90
C LEU A 20 -1.09 -4.84 13.63
N GLU A 21 0.07 -4.21 13.49
CA GLU A 21 1.22 -4.54 14.30
C GLU A 21 1.08 -3.90 15.69
N ILE A 22 0.90 -4.77 16.69
CA ILE A 22 0.65 -4.37 18.07
C ILE A 22 1.81 -4.83 18.97
N ASN A 23 2.39 -3.89 19.70
CA ASN A 23 3.43 -4.08 20.72
C ASN A 23 3.06 -3.34 22.01
N VAL A 24 2.14 -3.94 22.77
CA VAL A 24 1.60 -3.33 24.00
C VAL A 24 2.71 -3.10 25.03
N LYS A 25 2.88 -1.85 25.46
CA LYS A 25 3.69 -1.47 26.62
C LYS A 25 2.78 -1.14 27.78
N LYS A 26 3.11 -1.69 28.95
CA LYS A 26 2.37 -1.48 30.19
C LYS A 26 3.23 -0.76 31.21
N ASP A 27 2.60 0.07 32.03
CA ASP A 27 3.24 0.66 33.20
C ASP A 27 3.33 -0.32 34.37
N ALA A 28 3.96 0.10 35.47
CA ALA A 28 4.12 -0.71 36.69
C ALA A 28 2.78 -1.10 37.35
N SER A 29 1.69 -0.39 37.04
CA SER A 29 0.33 -0.71 37.51
C SER A 29 -0.45 -1.61 36.54
N GLY A 30 0.17 -2.07 35.46
CA GLY A 30 -0.44 -2.95 34.47
C GLY A 30 -1.32 -2.25 33.43
N ARG A 31 -1.35 -0.91 33.41
CA ARG A 31 -2.13 -0.12 32.43
C ARG A 31 -1.38 -0.01 31.11
N ILE A 32 -2.12 -0.06 30.00
CA ILE A 32 -1.56 0.14 28.66
C ILE A 32 -1.20 1.61 28.47
N VAL A 33 0.05 1.89 28.11
CA VAL A 33 0.56 3.24 27.84
C VAL A 33 0.90 3.48 26.37
N SER A 34 1.21 2.41 25.64
CA SER A 34 1.36 2.43 24.18
C SER A 34 1.15 1.02 23.63
N GLY A 35 1.01 0.90 22.30
CA GLY A 35 0.74 -0.40 21.69
C GLY A 35 0.79 -0.42 20.17
N LEU A 36 0.54 0.71 19.51
CA LEU A 36 0.66 0.79 18.06
C LEU A 36 2.12 0.92 17.65
N VAL A 37 2.54 0.12 16.67
CA VAL A 37 3.86 0.26 16.05
C VAL A 37 3.77 1.29 14.93
N LEU A 38 4.70 2.25 14.95
CA LEU A 38 4.86 3.26 13.92
C LEU A 38 6.17 3.01 13.17
N GLY A 39 6.15 3.21 11.85
CA GLY A 39 7.29 2.95 11.00
C GLY A 39 7.07 3.44 9.57
N PRO A 40 8.00 3.11 8.66
CA PRO A 40 7.88 3.44 7.25
C PRO A 40 6.64 2.78 6.60
N THR A 41 5.82 3.55 5.88
CA THR A 41 4.56 3.06 5.28
C THR A 41 4.56 3.05 3.76
N LEU A 42 5.65 3.45 3.10
CA LEU A 42 5.74 3.53 1.64
C LEU A 42 5.27 2.23 0.95
N GLU A 43 5.89 1.10 1.31
CA GLU A 43 5.56 -0.20 0.71
C GLU A 43 4.14 -0.67 1.05
N GLN A 44 3.66 -0.37 2.27
CA GLN A 44 2.29 -0.69 2.68
C GLN A 44 1.28 0.11 1.85
N ASN A 45 1.53 1.40 1.64
CA ASN A 45 0.64 2.26 0.86
C ASN A 45 0.61 1.84 -0.60
N ILE A 46 1.77 1.54 -1.19
CA ILE A 46 1.90 0.94 -2.53
C ILE A 46 1.03 -0.32 -2.61
N ALA A 47 1.18 -1.27 -1.68
CA ALA A 47 0.42 -2.50 -1.67
C ALA A 47 -1.10 -2.25 -1.54
N CYS A 48 -1.52 -1.34 -0.64
CA CYS A 48 -2.92 -0.99 -0.45
C CYS A 48 -3.56 -0.43 -1.73
N ILE A 49 -2.89 0.49 -2.43
CA ILE A 49 -3.41 1.10 -3.66
C ILE A 49 -3.48 0.08 -4.80
N LEU A 50 -2.50 -0.82 -4.90
CA LEU A 50 -2.49 -1.87 -5.91
C LEU A 50 -3.66 -2.86 -5.73
N ILE A 51 -3.94 -3.24 -4.49
CA ILE A 51 -4.99 -4.23 -4.16
C ILE A 51 -6.39 -3.62 -4.25
N ALA A 52 -6.54 -2.37 -3.81
CA ALA A 52 -7.84 -1.70 -3.74
C ALA A 52 -8.45 -1.49 -5.13
N GLU A 53 -9.76 -1.66 -5.22
CA GLU A 53 -10.57 -1.25 -6.36
C GLU A 53 -11.03 0.22 -6.19
N PRO A 54 -11.31 0.95 -7.29
CA PRO A 54 -11.96 2.24 -7.20
C PRO A 54 -13.28 2.14 -6.41
N GLY A 55 -13.36 2.88 -5.31
CA GLY A 55 -14.52 2.91 -4.39
C GLY A 55 -14.24 2.30 -3.02
N ASP A 56 -13.15 1.55 -2.85
CA ASP A 56 -12.79 0.93 -1.57
C ASP A 56 -12.39 1.98 -0.51
N PHE A 57 -11.68 3.04 -0.94
CA PHE A 57 -11.35 4.16 -0.08
C PHE A 57 -12.50 5.17 -0.02
N LYS A 58 -13.26 5.17 1.08
CA LYS A 58 -14.41 6.08 1.27
C LYS A 58 -14.07 7.56 1.12
N GLU A 59 -12.89 7.96 1.57
CA GLU A 59 -12.40 9.35 1.48
C GLU A 59 -11.94 9.71 0.06
N ASN A 60 -11.61 8.72 -0.78
CA ASN A 60 -11.20 8.93 -2.16
C ASN A 60 -11.68 7.77 -3.05
N LEU A 61 -12.93 7.87 -3.50
CA LEU A 61 -13.60 6.84 -4.30
C LEU A 61 -12.91 6.55 -5.64
N SER A 62 -12.02 7.43 -6.11
CA SER A 62 -11.32 7.27 -7.39
C SER A 62 -9.98 6.53 -7.28
N LEU A 63 -9.48 6.33 -6.05
CA LEU A 63 -8.20 5.71 -5.76
C LEU A 63 -8.31 4.18 -5.72
N GLY A 64 -7.39 3.50 -6.39
CA GLY A 64 -7.33 2.04 -6.47
C GLY A 64 -7.00 1.55 -7.88
N VAL A 65 -6.25 0.46 -7.97
CA VAL A 65 -5.82 -0.16 -9.25
C VAL A 65 -6.61 -1.43 -9.56
N GLY A 66 -6.98 -2.23 -8.56
CA GLY A 66 -7.63 -3.51 -8.80
C GLY A 66 -6.71 -4.52 -9.51
N ILE A 67 -5.42 -4.60 -9.13
CA ILE A 67 -4.40 -5.37 -9.88
C ILE A 67 -4.73 -6.86 -10.02
N ARG A 68 -5.61 -7.40 -9.18
CA ARG A 68 -6.08 -8.79 -9.27
C ARG A 68 -6.72 -9.10 -10.62
N SER A 69 -7.39 -8.13 -11.23
CA SER A 69 -8.03 -8.28 -12.53
C SER A 69 -7.01 -8.58 -13.64
N ALA A 70 -5.75 -8.15 -13.47
CA ALA A 70 -4.68 -8.46 -14.42
C ALA A 70 -4.37 -9.96 -14.55
N LEU A 71 -4.76 -10.78 -13.56
CA LEU A 71 -4.62 -12.25 -13.64
C LEU A 71 -5.50 -12.88 -14.73
N LEU A 72 -6.54 -12.17 -15.17
CA LEU A 72 -7.50 -12.63 -16.16
C LEU A 72 -7.28 -12.03 -17.54
N ASP A 73 -6.30 -11.11 -17.68
CA ASP A 73 -6.05 -10.37 -18.90
C ASP A 73 -4.75 -10.81 -19.59
N GLU A 74 -4.76 -10.74 -20.92
CA GLU A 74 -3.58 -11.04 -21.74
C GLU A 74 -2.66 -9.82 -21.91
N ASP A 75 -3.19 -8.59 -21.76
CA ASP A 75 -2.44 -7.33 -21.88
C ASP A 75 -2.30 -6.61 -20.53
N LEU A 76 -1.05 -6.40 -20.11
CA LEU A 76 -0.70 -5.72 -18.86
C LEU A 76 -0.43 -4.21 -19.05
N LEU A 77 -0.42 -3.70 -20.28
CA LEU A 77 -0.21 -2.27 -20.55
C LEU A 77 -1.24 -1.37 -19.87
N PRO A 78 -2.56 -1.66 -19.87
CA PRO A 78 -3.54 -0.82 -19.19
C PRO A 78 -3.27 -0.69 -17.69
N TYR A 79 -2.92 -1.80 -17.03
CA TYR A 79 -2.57 -1.81 -15.61
C TYR A 79 -1.32 -0.99 -15.32
N ARG A 80 -0.31 -1.00 -16.21
CA ARG A 80 0.87 -0.15 -16.03
C ARG A 80 0.55 1.35 -16.10
N HIS A 81 -0.43 1.73 -16.92
CA HIS A 81 -0.91 3.11 -16.96
C HIS A 81 -1.70 3.45 -15.69
N GLN A 82 -2.62 2.58 -15.29
CA GLN A 82 -3.42 2.76 -14.08
C GLN A 82 -2.56 2.86 -12.82
N ILE A 83 -1.55 2.01 -12.66
CA ILE A 83 -0.63 2.06 -11.50
C ILE A 83 0.01 3.45 -11.39
N ARG A 84 0.57 3.97 -12.49
CA ARG A 84 1.20 5.30 -12.48
C ARG A 84 0.20 6.41 -12.18
N GLU A 85 -0.98 6.35 -12.78
CA GLU A 85 -2.03 7.35 -12.55
C GLU A 85 -2.50 7.35 -11.09
N GLN A 86 -2.79 6.18 -10.54
CA GLN A 86 -3.30 6.05 -9.17
C GLN A 86 -2.24 6.40 -8.13
N PHE A 87 -0.97 6.07 -8.41
CA PHE A 87 0.15 6.46 -7.53
C PHE A 87 0.32 7.96 -7.54
N SER A 88 0.30 8.58 -8.73
CA SER A 88 0.36 10.04 -8.85
C SER A 88 -0.78 10.74 -8.10
N ARG A 89 -2.00 10.18 -8.13
CA ARG A 89 -3.15 10.69 -7.35
C ARG A 89 -2.94 10.60 -5.84
N ASP A 90 -2.18 9.62 -5.34
CA ASP A 90 -1.82 9.55 -3.92
C ASP A 90 -0.62 10.44 -3.54
N GLY A 91 0.11 10.97 -4.54
CA GLY A 91 1.33 11.75 -4.38
C GLY A 91 2.62 10.92 -4.50
N LEU A 92 2.53 9.70 -5.02
CA LEU A 92 3.66 8.82 -5.30
C LEU A 92 4.17 9.06 -6.73
N TYR A 93 5.47 9.30 -6.84
CA TYR A 93 6.19 9.35 -8.11
C TYR A 93 6.81 7.99 -8.44
N VAL A 94 6.42 7.41 -9.57
CA VAL A 94 6.95 6.12 -10.06
C VAL A 94 8.18 6.36 -10.93
N SER A 95 9.36 6.03 -10.40
CA SER A 95 10.62 6.11 -11.13
C SER A 95 10.84 4.93 -12.08
N SER A 96 10.36 3.74 -11.70
CA SER A 96 10.46 2.52 -12.51
C SER A 96 9.27 1.61 -12.26
N LEU A 97 8.73 1.02 -13.32
CA LEU A 97 7.64 0.05 -13.26
C LEU A 97 7.86 -1.03 -14.32
N ASP A 98 8.24 -2.21 -13.86
CA ASP A 98 8.39 -3.42 -14.68
C ASP A 98 7.22 -4.36 -14.36
N PHE A 99 6.26 -4.43 -15.28
CA PHE A 99 5.10 -5.31 -15.21
C PHE A 99 4.72 -5.76 -16.62
N TYR A 100 5.61 -6.55 -17.21
CA TYR A 100 5.45 -7.12 -18.56
C TYR A 100 5.00 -8.59 -18.52
N ASP A 101 5.10 -9.22 -17.36
CA ASP A 101 4.77 -10.60 -17.08
C ASP A 101 4.21 -10.66 -15.66
N ILE A 102 3.09 -11.35 -15.45
CA ILE A 102 2.43 -11.41 -14.16
C ILE A 102 3.31 -12.04 -13.07
N SER A 103 4.28 -12.89 -13.46
CA SER A 103 5.24 -13.53 -12.55
C SER A 103 6.39 -12.61 -12.16
N LYS A 104 6.61 -11.51 -12.90
CA LYS A 104 7.73 -10.57 -12.69
C LYS A 104 7.18 -9.16 -12.51
N PHE A 105 7.17 -8.72 -11.27
CA PHE A 105 6.67 -7.42 -10.87
C PHE A 105 7.71 -6.66 -10.07
N LYS A 106 8.06 -5.45 -10.54
CA LYS A 106 8.95 -4.54 -9.82
C LYS A 106 8.45 -3.11 -9.94
N ILE A 107 8.34 -2.43 -8.80
CA ILE A 107 7.98 -1.02 -8.71
C ILE A 107 9.03 -0.31 -7.87
N ASN A 108 9.52 0.83 -8.37
CA ASN A 108 10.28 1.79 -7.59
C ASN A 108 9.50 3.10 -7.56
N ALA A 109 8.95 3.45 -6.41
CA ALA A 109 8.20 4.69 -6.22
C ALA A 109 8.59 5.37 -4.91
N ALA A 110 8.39 6.68 -4.83
CA ALA A 110 8.61 7.47 -3.61
C ALA A 110 7.59 8.62 -3.56
N TYR A 111 7.29 9.14 -2.38
CA TYR A 111 6.48 10.35 -2.26
C TYR A 111 7.27 11.58 -2.74
N GLU A 112 6.58 12.53 -3.38
CA GLU A 112 7.16 13.83 -3.71
C GLU A 112 7.34 14.66 -2.42
N ASP A 113 8.51 15.30 -2.27
CA ASP A 113 8.86 16.18 -1.13
C ASP A 113 8.03 17.49 -1.11
#